data_AF-K9YK34-F1
#
_entry.id   AF-K9YK34-F1
#
_cell.length_a   1.000
_cell.length_b   1.000
_cell.length_c   1.000
_cell.angle_alpha   90.00
_cell.angle_beta   90.00
_cell.angle_gamma   90.00
#
_symmetry.space_group_name_H-M   'P 1'
#
loop_
_entity.id
_entity.type
_entity.pdbx_description
1 polymer ?
#
loop_
_entity_poly.entity_id
_entity_poly.type
_entity_poly.pdbx_seq_one_letter_code
_entity_poly.pdbx_strand_id
1 'polypeptide(L)'
;MKPARISKILPNSIAEEIGFEVGDSIVSINQMQPRDLIDYQFLCSDEYLELEVIDKYGKNHLVEIEKDYDENLGLEFEDALFDGLIQCNNKCPFCFIDQQPEGKRESLYLKDDDYRLSFLYGSYLTLTNLTTREWNRIEQMRLSPLYVSVHATEADIRIRLLKNQRAGEIKKNLAWFQEKRLQIHAQVVVCPNINDGIHLERTLEDLFFFHQGEIPAVISAAVVPVGLTKFRPQEDELIPVSRAKAREVIKQVQALQDKFRAKCGSTFAWLADEWFLIAGEDLPPESHYEDYPQIGNGVGSIRQFLKEFTTIADETLPPKISQPEEYTWIVGNAVENAFQPLVARLNQVENLSVNLVALNSDYWGQEITVTGLITGQDLLAKLPQKDLRKKILLPSVMLKHDEAKFLDDVTIEELEKSLDVEVIRVNGIRELMEVVSG
;
A
#
# COMPACT_ATOMS: atom_id res chain seq x y z
N MET A 1 19.01 -17.01 -14.48
CA MET A 1 18.46 -15.68 -14.20
C MET A 1 17.91 -15.14 -15.50
N LYS A 2 16.76 -14.46 -15.50
CA LYS A 2 16.29 -13.81 -16.74
C LYS A 2 17.04 -12.47 -16.87
N PRO A 3 17.54 -12.11 -18.08
CA PRO A 3 18.08 -10.77 -18.33
C PRO A 3 17.07 -9.68 -17.98
N ALA A 4 17.56 -8.51 -17.56
CA ALA A 4 16.74 -7.37 -17.16
C ALA A 4 16.14 -6.70 -18.40
N ARG A 5 14.87 -6.97 -18.69
CA ARG A 5 14.19 -6.54 -19.91
C ARG A 5 13.65 -5.12 -19.81
N ILE A 6 14.00 -4.29 -20.81
CA ILE A 6 13.67 -2.87 -20.88
C ILE A 6 12.21 -2.72 -21.34
N SER A 7 11.40 -2.05 -20.52
CA SER A 7 10.00 -1.75 -20.79
C SER A 7 9.81 -0.34 -21.37
N LYS A 8 10.69 0.60 -20.99
CA LYS A 8 10.63 1.99 -21.44
C LYS A 8 12.00 2.65 -21.38
N ILE A 9 12.19 3.62 -22.27
CA ILE A 9 13.39 4.45 -22.35
C ILE A 9 12.96 5.89 -22.11
N LEU A 10 13.66 6.60 -21.24
CA LEU A 10 13.40 7.99 -20.95
C LEU A 10 13.90 8.88 -22.09
N PRO A 11 13.13 9.90 -22.51
CA PRO A 11 13.59 10.84 -23.52
C PRO A 11 14.74 11.70 -22.99
N ASN A 12 15.65 12.07 -23.89
CA ASN A 12 16.89 12.80 -23.60
C ASN A 12 17.78 12.08 -22.57
N SER A 13 17.91 10.76 -22.69
CA SER A 13 18.76 9.94 -21.83
C SER A 13 19.94 9.33 -22.58
N ILE A 14 20.97 8.90 -21.84
CA ILE A 14 22.11 8.16 -22.39
C ILE A 14 21.64 6.95 -23.19
N ALA A 15 20.65 6.19 -22.69
CA ALA A 15 20.14 5.02 -23.38
C ALA A 15 19.47 5.35 -24.72
N GLU A 16 18.77 6.48 -24.82
CA GLU A 16 18.20 6.94 -26.09
C GLU A 16 19.31 7.32 -27.08
N GLU A 17 20.35 8.04 -26.63
CA GLU A 17 21.48 8.46 -27.48
C GLU A 17 22.27 7.28 -28.04
N ILE A 18 22.51 6.27 -27.20
CA ILE A 18 23.21 5.03 -27.60
C ILE A 18 22.34 4.16 -28.53
N GLY A 19 21.02 4.34 -28.50
CA GLY A 19 20.09 3.63 -29.37
C GLY A 19 19.58 2.30 -28.79
N PHE A 20 19.44 2.21 -27.47
CA PHE A 20 18.66 1.12 -26.87
C PHE A 20 17.23 1.13 -27.40
N GLU A 21 16.58 -0.03 -27.45
CA GLU A 21 15.18 -0.18 -27.85
C GLU A 21 14.36 -0.90 -26.76
N VAL A 22 13.06 -0.58 -26.69
CA VAL A 22 12.13 -1.34 -25.85
C VAL A 22 12.14 -2.81 -26.28
N GLY A 23 12.28 -3.71 -25.29
CA GLY A 23 12.42 -5.15 -25.50
C GLY A 23 13.86 -5.66 -25.45
N ASP A 24 14.86 -4.79 -25.52
CA ASP A 24 16.25 -5.14 -25.24
C ASP A 24 16.40 -5.57 -23.77
N SER A 25 17.46 -6.31 -23.45
CA SER A 25 17.70 -6.80 -22.09
C SER A 25 19.16 -6.71 -21.67
N ILE A 26 19.39 -6.19 -20.46
CA ILE A 26 20.74 -6.16 -19.86
C ILE A 26 21.04 -7.54 -19.25
N VAL A 27 22.15 -8.13 -19.67
CA VAL A 27 22.67 -9.39 -19.14
C VAL A 27 23.63 -9.15 -17.98
N SER A 28 24.57 -8.23 -18.16
CA SER A 28 25.52 -7.84 -17.12
C SER A 28 26.00 -6.41 -17.28
N ILE A 29 26.46 -5.83 -16.16
CA ILE A 29 27.14 -4.55 -16.06
C ILE A 29 28.47 -4.80 -15.37
N ASN A 30 29.59 -4.43 -15.99
CA ASN A 30 30.94 -4.67 -15.46
C ASN A 30 31.14 -6.14 -15.06
N GLN A 31 30.70 -7.06 -15.94
CA GLN A 31 30.73 -8.53 -15.76
C GLN A 31 29.87 -9.06 -14.60
N MET A 32 29.07 -8.21 -13.94
CA MET A 32 28.16 -8.60 -12.88
C MET A 32 26.72 -8.65 -13.40
N GLN A 33 26.03 -9.77 -13.15
CA GLN A 33 24.62 -9.92 -13.50
C GLN A 33 23.75 -9.29 -12.40
N PRO A 34 22.99 -8.20 -12.69
CA PRO A 34 22.12 -7.60 -11.70
C PRO A 34 20.97 -8.56 -11.34
N ARG A 35 20.65 -8.69 -10.05
CA ARG A 35 19.54 -9.53 -9.58
C ARG A 35 18.20 -8.79 -9.55
N ASP A 36 18.26 -7.47 -9.50
CA ASP A 36 17.14 -6.55 -9.29
C ASP A 36 17.56 -5.10 -9.59
N LEU A 37 16.61 -4.17 -9.48
CA LEU A 37 16.85 -2.74 -9.68
C LEU A 37 17.89 -2.14 -8.72
N ILE A 38 18.07 -2.73 -7.52
CA ILE A 38 19.05 -2.22 -6.54
C ILE A 38 20.46 -2.52 -7.06
N ASP A 39 20.71 -3.74 -7.54
CA ASP A 39 21.99 -4.08 -8.16
C ASP A 39 22.22 -3.24 -9.42
N TYR A 40 21.20 -3.05 -10.26
CA TYR A 40 21.31 -2.20 -11.44
C TYR A 40 21.73 -0.76 -11.08
N GLN A 41 21.02 -0.11 -10.14
CA GLN A 41 21.35 1.24 -9.70
C GLN A 41 22.75 1.31 -9.08
N PHE A 42 23.13 0.31 -8.29
CA PHE A 42 24.47 0.25 -7.70
C PHE A 42 25.55 0.12 -8.77
N LEU A 43 25.40 -0.80 -9.72
CA LEU A 43 26.38 -1.03 -10.78
C LEU A 43 26.46 0.16 -11.75
N CYS A 44 25.35 0.83 -12.01
CA CYS A 44 25.31 2.05 -12.82
C CYS A 44 25.92 3.28 -12.13
N SER A 45 26.36 3.20 -10.87
CA SER A 45 27.03 4.34 -10.22
C SER A 45 28.49 4.52 -10.64
N ASP A 46 29.08 3.54 -11.34
CA ASP A 46 30.42 3.67 -11.93
C ASP A 46 30.41 4.65 -13.13
N GLU A 47 31.54 5.33 -13.37
CA GLU A 47 31.74 6.24 -14.51
C GLU A 47 31.92 5.49 -15.83
N TYR A 48 32.55 4.32 -15.80
CA TYR A 48 32.79 3.46 -16.95
C TYR A 48 31.98 2.17 -16.81
N LEU A 49 31.06 1.95 -17.75
CA LEU A 49 30.19 0.78 -17.78
C LEU A 49 30.46 -0.06 -19.03
N GLU A 50 30.74 -1.35 -18.82
CA GLU A 50 30.74 -2.38 -19.84
C GLU A 50 29.43 -3.18 -19.72
N LEU A 51 28.52 -2.99 -20.66
CA LEU A 51 27.21 -3.64 -20.69
C LEU A 51 27.20 -4.79 -21.69
N GLU A 52 26.81 -5.98 -21.24
CA GLU A 52 26.38 -7.06 -22.12
C GLU A 52 24.86 -6.96 -22.31
N VAL A 53 24.42 -6.80 -23.56
CA VAL A 53 23.01 -6.56 -23.91
C VAL A 53 22.55 -7.61 -24.91
N ILE A 54 21.34 -8.15 -24.72
CA ILE A 54 20.63 -8.93 -25.72
C ILE A 54 19.56 -8.04 -26.33
N ASP A 55 19.63 -7.79 -27.64
CA ASP A 55 18.59 -7.00 -28.31
C ASP A 55 17.26 -7.76 -28.39
N LYS A 56 16.18 -7.05 -28.73
CA LYS A 56 14.83 -7.65 -28.91
C LYS A 56 14.77 -8.78 -29.97
N TYR A 57 15.79 -8.95 -30.79
CA TYR A 57 15.92 -10.02 -31.79
C TYR A 57 16.78 -11.21 -31.30
N GLY A 58 17.33 -11.14 -30.08
CA GLY A 58 18.12 -12.19 -29.46
C GLY A 58 19.62 -12.14 -29.79
N LYS A 59 20.13 -11.05 -30.35
CA LYS A 59 21.55 -10.88 -30.66
C LYS A 59 22.27 -10.18 -29.51
N ASN A 60 23.46 -10.68 -29.19
CA ASN A 60 24.32 -10.10 -28.16
C ASN A 60 25.09 -8.88 -28.68
N HIS A 61 25.20 -7.87 -27.83
CA HIS A 61 25.99 -6.65 -28.03
C HIS A 61 26.82 -6.38 -26.78
N LEU A 62 27.99 -5.78 -26.99
CA LEU A 62 28.82 -5.22 -25.93
C LEU A 62 28.80 -3.71 -26.12
N VAL A 63 28.40 -2.98 -25.08
CA VAL A 63 28.27 -1.53 -25.11
C VAL A 63 29.14 -0.94 -24.01
N GLU A 64 30.04 -0.04 -24.39
CA GLU A 64 30.88 0.70 -23.46
C GLU A 64 30.31 2.12 -23.30
N ILE A 65 30.11 2.55 -22.06
CA ILE A 65 29.54 3.87 -21.72
C ILE A 65 30.48 4.57 -20.75
N GLU A 66 30.81 5.82 -21.05
CA GLU A 66 31.45 6.75 -20.13
C GLU A 66 30.43 7.83 -19.76
N LYS A 67 30.22 8.03 -18.46
CA LYS A 67 29.22 8.98 -17.93
C LYS A 67 29.65 9.54 -16.58
N ASP A 68 28.97 10.60 -16.14
CA ASP A 68 29.12 11.08 -14.77
C ASP A 68 28.50 10.08 -13.77
N TYR A 69 29.07 9.98 -12.57
CA TYR A 69 28.67 8.98 -11.57
C TYR A 69 27.21 9.12 -11.09
N ASP A 70 26.65 10.34 -11.14
CA ASP A 70 25.28 10.67 -10.76
C ASP A 70 24.28 10.59 -11.92
N GLU A 71 24.76 10.40 -13.15
CA GLU A 71 23.92 10.30 -14.33
C GLU A 71 23.33 8.90 -14.49
N ASN A 72 22.02 8.83 -14.71
CA ASN A 72 21.30 7.57 -14.95
C ASN A 72 21.23 7.26 -16.44
N LEU A 73 21.25 5.97 -16.80
CA LEU A 73 21.12 5.57 -18.21
C LEU A 73 19.73 5.89 -18.81
N GLY A 74 18.70 6.08 -17.99
CA GLY A 74 17.33 6.34 -18.46
C GLY A 74 16.57 5.10 -18.94
N LEU A 75 16.90 3.93 -18.38
CA LEU A 75 16.20 2.66 -18.64
C LEU A 75 15.18 2.37 -17.54
N GLU A 76 13.97 2.01 -17.94
CA GLU A 76 12.94 1.41 -17.09
C GLU A 76 12.74 -0.06 -17.49
N PHE A 77 12.48 -0.92 -16.50
CA PHE A 77 12.40 -2.38 -16.69
C PHE A 77 10.98 -2.91 -16.50
N GLU A 78 10.70 -4.10 -17.06
CA GLU A 78 9.40 -4.76 -16.90
C GLU A 78 9.13 -5.18 -15.44
N ASP A 79 10.18 -5.62 -14.75
CA ASP A 79 10.12 -6.11 -13.37
C ASP A 79 11.18 -5.43 -12.51
N ALA A 80 10.90 -5.27 -11.21
CA ALA A 80 11.89 -4.81 -10.25
C ALA A 80 12.92 -5.90 -9.88
N LEU A 81 12.55 -7.17 -10.06
CA LEU A 81 13.31 -8.35 -9.64
C LEU A 81 13.63 -9.22 -10.86
N PHE A 82 14.91 -9.32 -11.23
CA PHE A 82 15.35 -10.05 -12.43
C PHE A 82 15.59 -11.54 -12.17
N ASP A 83 15.88 -11.90 -10.91
CA ASP A 83 15.99 -13.29 -10.46
C ASP A 83 14.68 -13.88 -9.90
N GLY A 84 13.59 -13.10 -9.93
CA GLY A 84 12.26 -13.48 -9.46
C GLY A 84 12.01 -13.15 -7.99
N LEU A 85 10.76 -13.33 -7.57
CA LEU A 85 10.28 -12.99 -6.22
C LEU A 85 10.72 -14.03 -5.17
N ILE A 86 11.24 -13.57 -4.03
CA ILE A 86 11.35 -14.40 -2.82
C ILE A 86 9.94 -14.60 -2.25
N GLN A 87 9.40 -15.80 -2.43
CA GLN A 87 8.03 -16.12 -2.03
C GLN A 87 7.90 -16.37 -0.53
N CYS A 88 6.81 -15.87 0.03
CA CYS A 88 6.44 -16.08 1.42
C CYS A 88 6.11 -17.56 1.71
N ASN A 89 6.76 -18.15 2.72
CA ASN A 89 6.43 -19.49 3.22
C ASN A 89 5.49 -19.50 4.44
N ASN A 90 4.95 -18.35 4.85
CA ASN A 90 4.02 -18.26 5.97
C ASN A 90 2.61 -18.72 5.56
N LYS A 91 1.82 -19.16 6.53
CA LYS A 91 0.43 -19.61 6.34
C LYS A 91 -0.51 -18.84 7.26
N CYS A 92 -0.37 -17.51 7.24
CA CYS A 92 -1.14 -16.62 8.09
C CYS A 92 -2.62 -16.75 7.74
N PRO A 93 -3.52 -17.02 8.70
CA PRO A 93 -4.95 -17.10 8.40
C PRO A 93 -5.54 -15.76 7.90
N PHE A 94 -4.87 -14.65 8.20
CA PHE A 94 -5.22 -13.30 7.74
C PHE A 94 -4.48 -12.87 6.46
N CYS A 95 -3.76 -13.76 5.78
CA CYS A 95 -3.06 -13.42 4.55
C CYS A 95 -4.09 -13.02 3.47
N PHE A 96 -4.07 -11.77 3.01
CA PHE A 96 -5.03 -11.29 2.01
C PHE A 96 -5.01 -12.11 0.71
N ILE A 97 -3.82 -12.58 0.30
CA ILE A 97 -3.64 -13.42 -0.88
C ILE A 97 -4.32 -14.79 -0.72
N ASP A 98 -4.23 -15.41 0.47
CA ASP A 98 -4.95 -16.67 0.78
C ASP A 98 -6.48 -16.45 0.92
N GLN A 99 -6.90 -15.21 1.14
CA GLN A 99 -8.30 -14.82 1.26
C GLN A 99 -8.92 -14.36 -0.08
N GLN A 100 -8.23 -14.59 -1.20
CA GLN A 100 -8.73 -14.32 -2.55
C GLN A 100 -9.61 -15.47 -3.06
N PRO A 101 -10.67 -15.19 -3.84
CA PRO A 101 -11.46 -16.22 -4.51
C PRO A 101 -10.63 -16.96 -5.56
N GLU A 102 -11.01 -18.21 -5.85
CA GLU A 102 -10.38 -19.03 -6.90
C GLU A 102 -10.63 -18.44 -8.32
N GLY A 103 -9.75 -18.77 -9.27
CA GLY A 103 -9.92 -18.45 -10.70
C GLY A 103 -9.31 -17.13 -11.18
N LYS A 104 -8.49 -16.46 -10.36
CA LYS A 104 -7.75 -15.24 -10.76
C LYS A 104 -6.43 -15.60 -11.46
N ARG A 105 -5.75 -14.60 -12.04
CA ARG A 105 -4.43 -14.77 -12.68
C ARG A 105 -3.43 -15.30 -11.64
N GLU A 106 -2.57 -16.26 -12.03
CA GLU A 106 -1.59 -16.88 -11.12
C GLU A 106 -0.68 -15.87 -10.40
N SER A 107 -0.32 -14.76 -11.07
CA SER A 107 0.51 -13.71 -10.48
C SER A 107 -0.13 -13.02 -9.27
N LEU A 108 -1.47 -12.97 -9.19
CA LEU A 108 -2.20 -12.38 -8.06
C LEU A 108 -2.22 -13.30 -6.82
N TYR A 109 -1.77 -14.55 -6.94
CA TYR A 109 -1.63 -15.48 -5.82
C TYR A 109 -0.19 -15.59 -5.30
N LEU A 110 0.74 -14.82 -5.88
CA LEU A 110 2.12 -14.77 -5.39
C LEU A 110 2.18 -13.94 -4.11
N LYS A 111 2.62 -14.57 -3.02
CA LYS A 111 2.88 -13.87 -1.75
C LYS A 111 4.29 -13.34 -1.73
N ASP A 112 4.42 -12.04 -1.64
CA ASP A 112 5.69 -11.38 -1.40
C ASP A 112 6.12 -11.50 0.06
N ASP A 113 7.41 -11.76 0.27
CA ASP A 113 8.11 -11.61 1.54
C ASP A 113 9.56 -11.17 1.26
N ASP A 114 9.71 -10.27 0.29
CA ASP A 114 10.98 -9.92 -0.34
C ASP A 114 11.47 -8.55 0.16
N TYR A 115 12.66 -8.55 0.78
CA TYR A 115 13.24 -7.33 1.36
C TYR A 115 13.55 -6.27 0.28
N ARG A 116 13.70 -6.66 -0.98
CA ARG A 116 13.99 -5.75 -2.08
C ARG A 116 12.77 -4.90 -2.43
N LEU A 117 11.60 -5.52 -2.51
CA LEU A 117 10.33 -4.81 -2.67
C LEU A 117 10.00 -3.98 -1.43
N SER A 118 10.39 -4.45 -0.25
CA SER A 118 10.28 -3.66 0.98
C SER A 118 11.11 -2.38 0.92
N PHE A 119 12.36 -2.45 0.46
CA PHE A 119 13.23 -1.30 0.31
C PHE A 119 12.77 -0.36 -0.83
N LEU A 120 12.41 -0.91 -1.99
CA LEU A 120 12.04 -0.12 -3.18
C LEU A 120 10.65 0.51 -3.08
N TYR A 121 9.67 -0.20 -2.53
CA TYR A 121 8.25 0.15 -2.61
C TYR A 121 7.52 0.15 -1.28
N GLY A 122 8.22 -0.10 -0.17
CA GLY A 122 7.60 -0.15 1.16
C GLY A 122 6.70 -1.36 1.40
N SER A 123 6.88 -2.45 0.63
CA SER A 123 6.15 -3.70 0.85
C SER A 123 6.56 -4.36 2.16
N TYR A 124 5.60 -5.01 2.82
CA TYR A 124 5.80 -5.52 4.17
C TYR A 124 6.35 -6.94 4.19
N LEU A 125 7.50 -7.15 4.84
CA LEU A 125 8.09 -8.48 5.01
C LEU A 125 8.08 -8.96 6.46
N THR A 126 8.01 -10.26 6.65
CA THR A 126 7.97 -10.96 7.94
C THR A 126 9.36 -11.37 8.44
N LEU A 127 10.38 -11.28 7.59
CA LEU A 127 11.78 -11.71 7.82
C LEU A 127 11.97 -13.23 7.99
N THR A 128 10.93 -14.04 7.79
CA THR A 128 11.01 -15.50 8.01
C THR A 128 11.64 -16.25 6.84
N ASN A 129 11.71 -15.62 5.66
CA ASN A 129 12.24 -16.22 4.42
C ASN A 129 13.70 -15.87 4.12
N LEU A 130 14.32 -14.98 4.91
CA LEU A 130 15.69 -14.55 4.65
C LEU A 130 16.72 -15.66 4.95
N THR A 131 17.60 -15.89 3.98
CA THR A 131 18.79 -16.74 4.13
C THR A 131 19.96 -15.91 4.65
N THR A 132 21.04 -16.56 5.12
CA THR A 132 22.26 -15.85 5.53
C THR A 132 22.84 -14.98 4.42
N ARG A 133 22.73 -15.41 3.16
CA ARG A 133 23.18 -14.62 2.00
C ARG A 133 22.42 -13.30 1.89
N GLU A 134 21.10 -13.35 2.05
CA GLU A 134 20.27 -12.14 1.94
C GLU A 134 20.46 -11.21 3.15
N TRP A 135 20.62 -11.74 4.37
CA TRP A 135 21.00 -10.94 5.54
C TRP A 135 22.34 -10.21 5.33
N ASN A 136 23.35 -10.90 4.80
CA ASN A 136 24.63 -10.28 4.50
C ASN A 136 24.51 -9.19 3.44
N ARG A 137 23.66 -9.38 2.42
CA ARG A 137 23.42 -8.38 1.38
C ARG A 137 22.74 -7.13 1.94
N ILE A 138 21.72 -7.28 2.78
CA ILE A 138 21.06 -6.16 3.49
C ILE A 138 22.10 -5.34 4.28
N GLU A 139 23.01 -6.00 5.01
CA GLU A 139 24.08 -5.33 5.74
C GLU A 139 25.07 -4.61 4.82
N GLN A 140 25.60 -5.32 3.82
CA GLN A 140 26.63 -4.81 2.91
C GLN A 140 26.15 -3.59 2.12
N MET A 141 24.91 -3.64 1.62
CA MET A 141 24.31 -2.59 0.81
C MET A 141 23.52 -1.57 1.66
N ARG A 142 23.47 -1.74 2.99
CA ARG A 142 22.76 -0.84 3.93
C ARG A 142 21.29 -0.63 3.59
N LEU A 143 20.60 -1.68 3.13
CA LEU A 143 19.21 -1.59 2.66
C LEU A 143 18.26 -1.31 3.83
N SER A 144 17.93 -0.04 4.02
CA SER A 144 17.09 0.46 5.10
C SER A 144 16.52 1.85 4.77
N PRO A 145 15.32 2.21 5.29
CA PRO A 145 14.48 1.41 6.17
C PRO A 145 13.79 0.24 5.45
N LEU A 146 13.56 -0.86 6.16
CA LEU A 146 12.68 -1.95 5.70
C LEU A 146 11.33 -1.90 6.41
N TYR A 147 10.27 -2.37 5.76
CA TYR A 147 8.92 -2.37 6.28
C TYR A 147 8.58 -3.77 6.80
N VAL A 148 8.53 -3.95 8.12
CA VAL A 148 8.48 -5.27 8.76
C VAL A 148 7.13 -5.54 9.43
N SER A 149 6.48 -6.62 9.04
CA SER A 149 5.29 -7.16 9.68
C SER A 149 5.65 -7.90 10.96
N VAL A 150 5.63 -7.18 12.08
CA VAL A 150 6.00 -7.68 13.41
C VAL A 150 4.85 -8.49 14.00
N HIS A 151 3.64 -7.90 14.06
CA HIS A 151 2.41 -8.45 14.64
C HIS A 151 2.44 -8.81 16.14
N ALA A 152 3.48 -9.44 16.65
CA ALA A 152 3.69 -9.69 18.07
C ALA A 152 5.19 -9.89 18.35
N THR A 153 5.69 -9.46 19.50
CA THR A 153 7.10 -9.73 19.89
C THR A 153 7.27 -10.99 20.73
N GLU A 154 6.18 -11.54 21.24
CA GLU A 154 6.12 -12.82 21.95
C GLU A 154 6.19 -13.98 20.95
N ALA A 155 7.18 -14.86 21.12
CA ALA A 155 7.51 -15.88 20.12
C ALA A 155 6.33 -16.82 19.82
N ASP A 156 5.69 -17.38 20.85
CA ASP A 156 4.58 -18.32 20.68
C ASP A 156 3.38 -17.69 19.95
N ILE A 157 3.10 -16.41 20.23
CA ILE A 157 2.01 -15.67 19.59
C ILE A 157 2.33 -15.41 18.13
N ARG A 158 3.55 -14.93 17.82
CA ARG A 158 3.95 -14.66 16.44
C ARG A 158 4.03 -15.94 15.61
N ILE A 159 4.48 -17.05 16.20
CA ILE A 159 4.45 -18.39 15.57
C ILE A 159 3.02 -18.83 15.29
N ARG A 160 2.08 -18.62 16.23
CA ARG A 160 0.65 -18.93 16.03
C ARG A 160 0.03 -18.10 14.90
N LEU A 161 0.38 -16.82 14.81
CA LEU A 161 -0.12 -15.89 13.79
C LEU A 161 0.41 -16.23 12.39
N LEU A 162 1.72 -16.42 12.24
CA LEU A 162 2.35 -16.67 10.93
C LEU A 162 2.35 -18.15 10.52
N LYS A 163 1.99 -19.05 11.45
CA LYS A 163 2.10 -20.52 11.31
C LYS A 163 3.50 -20.95 10.85
N ASN A 164 4.53 -20.30 11.40
CA ASN A 164 5.93 -20.51 11.05
C ASN A 164 6.83 -20.45 12.30
N GLN A 165 7.63 -21.48 12.52
CA GLN A 165 8.53 -21.56 13.68
C GLN A 165 9.62 -20.47 13.67
N ARG A 166 10.13 -20.08 12.50
CA ARG A 166 11.12 -19.00 12.36
C ARG A 166 10.55 -17.64 12.77
N ALA A 167 9.23 -17.50 12.85
CA ALA A 167 8.59 -16.27 13.29
C ALA A 167 9.01 -15.87 14.72
N GLY A 168 9.33 -16.83 15.59
CA GLY A 168 9.72 -16.57 16.98
C GLY A 168 11.00 -15.73 17.15
N GLU A 169 11.81 -15.60 16.10
CA GLU A 169 13.11 -14.91 16.14
C GLU A 169 13.01 -13.38 16.04
N ILE A 170 11.81 -12.79 16.01
CA ILE A 170 11.63 -11.36 15.68
C ILE A 170 12.46 -10.43 16.56
N LYS A 171 12.54 -10.65 17.88
CA LYS A 171 13.34 -9.81 18.78
C LYS A 171 14.84 -9.90 18.51
N LYS A 172 15.33 -11.09 18.12
CA LYS A 172 16.72 -11.28 17.70
C LYS A 172 16.99 -10.54 16.39
N ASN A 173 16.04 -10.57 15.46
CA ASN A 173 16.15 -9.81 14.21
C ASN A 173 16.18 -8.30 14.47
N LEU A 174 15.32 -7.77 15.35
CA LEU A 174 15.34 -6.36 15.74
C LEU A 174 16.66 -5.96 16.41
N ALA A 175 17.21 -6.82 17.27
CA ALA A 175 18.52 -6.62 17.86
C ALA A 175 19.64 -6.60 16.81
N TRP A 176 19.55 -7.43 15.77
CA TRP A 176 20.46 -7.40 14.64
C TRP A 176 20.37 -6.07 13.86
N PHE A 177 19.17 -5.57 13.55
CA PHE A 177 19.00 -4.25 12.92
C PHE A 177 19.63 -3.14 13.76
N GLN A 178 19.43 -3.17 15.09
CA GLN A 178 20.06 -2.24 16.02
C GLN A 178 21.58 -2.32 16.00
N GLU A 179 22.16 -3.53 16.10
CA GLU A 179 23.61 -3.73 16.06
C GLU A 179 24.22 -3.20 14.75
N LYS A 180 23.53 -3.44 13.63
CA LYS A 180 23.98 -3.00 12.30
C LYS A 180 23.64 -1.54 12.00
N ARG A 181 22.95 -0.82 12.90
CA ARG A 181 22.46 0.56 12.71
C ARG A 181 21.61 0.69 11.45
N LEU A 182 20.75 -0.31 11.21
CA LEU A 182 19.77 -0.34 10.14
C LEU A 182 18.39 -0.13 10.74
N GLN A 183 17.49 0.44 9.95
CA GLN A 183 16.19 0.93 10.43
C GLN A 183 15.05 0.13 9.82
N ILE A 184 13.92 0.10 10.55
CA ILE A 184 12.68 -0.49 10.08
C ILE A 184 11.45 0.36 10.44
N HIS A 185 10.45 0.29 9.56
CA HIS A 185 9.07 0.63 9.85
C HIS A 185 8.34 -0.65 10.29
N ALA A 186 7.74 -0.67 11.48
CA ALA A 186 7.04 -1.84 11.99
C ALA A 186 5.53 -1.79 11.70
N GLN A 187 4.90 -2.93 11.47
CA GLN A 187 3.45 -3.07 11.42
C GLN A 187 2.96 -4.16 12.39
N VAL A 188 1.87 -3.84 13.08
CA VAL A 188 1.16 -4.72 13.99
C VAL A 188 -0.28 -4.86 13.49
N VAL A 189 -0.59 -6.02 12.89
CA VAL A 189 -1.96 -6.39 12.54
C VAL A 189 -2.61 -6.99 13.78
N VAL A 190 -3.63 -6.33 14.33
CA VAL A 190 -4.29 -6.76 15.56
C VAL A 190 -5.39 -7.75 15.24
N CYS A 191 -5.20 -8.98 15.68
CA CYS A 191 -6.16 -10.08 15.65
C CYS A 191 -6.78 -10.23 17.06
N PRO A 192 -8.07 -9.88 17.23
CA PRO A 192 -8.71 -9.96 18.53
C PRO A 192 -8.59 -11.35 19.17
N ASN A 193 -8.38 -11.40 20.48
CA ASN A 193 -8.14 -12.62 21.29
C ASN A 193 -6.83 -13.39 20.98
N ILE A 194 -5.93 -12.85 20.15
CA ILE A 194 -4.65 -13.50 19.84
C ILE A 194 -3.48 -12.61 20.26
N ASN A 195 -3.41 -11.38 19.73
CA ASN A 195 -2.32 -10.43 19.99
C ASN A 195 -2.83 -9.03 20.40
N ASP A 196 -4.06 -8.93 20.92
CA ASP A 196 -4.62 -7.71 21.48
C ASP A 196 -4.39 -7.61 23.01
N GLY A 197 -4.92 -6.55 23.62
CA GLY A 197 -4.81 -6.34 25.07
C GLY A 197 -3.36 -6.29 25.54
N ILE A 198 -3.02 -7.09 26.55
CA ILE A 198 -1.66 -7.09 27.13
C ILE A 198 -0.57 -7.43 26.11
N HIS A 199 -0.88 -8.23 25.09
CA HIS A 199 0.08 -8.64 24.06
C HIS A 199 0.38 -7.50 23.09
N LEU A 200 -0.63 -6.67 22.77
CA LEU A 200 -0.44 -5.45 21.99
C LEU A 200 0.42 -4.45 22.75
N GLU A 201 0.14 -4.22 24.04
CA GLU A 201 0.93 -3.31 24.87
C GLU A 201 2.39 -3.75 24.94
N ARG A 202 2.65 -5.03 25.25
CA ARG A 202 4.01 -5.60 25.24
C ARG A 202 4.71 -5.43 23.90
N THR A 203 4.01 -5.69 22.80
CA THR A 203 4.55 -5.56 21.45
C THR A 203 4.98 -4.12 21.17
N LEU A 204 4.15 -3.13 21.50
CA LEU A 204 4.46 -1.72 21.28
C LEU A 204 5.57 -1.22 22.21
N GLU A 205 5.60 -1.66 23.47
CA GLU A 205 6.68 -1.33 24.41
C GLU A 205 8.03 -1.96 23.98
N ASP A 206 8.01 -3.20 23.51
CA ASP A 206 9.20 -3.88 22.97
C ASP A 206 9.69 -3.17 21.69
N LEU A 207 8.79 -2.75 20.79
CA LEU A 207 9.18 -1.96 19.61
C LEU A 207 9.76 -0.61 20.00
N PHE A 208 9.14 0.07 20.97
CA PHE A 208 9.65 1.34 21.50
C PHE A 208 11.00 1.18 22.20
N PHE A 209 11.29 0.02 22.79
CA PHE A 209 12.61 -0.27 23.34
C PHE A 209 13.71 -0.18 22.26
N PHE A 210 13.41 -0.60 21.02
CA PHE A 210 14.31 -0.48 19.85
C PHE A 210 14.25 0.90 19.16
N HIS A 211 13.49 1.85 19.70
CA HIS A 211 13.42 3.25 19.24
C HIS A 211 14.41 4.18 19.97
N GLN A 212 15.50 3.62 20.51
CA GLN A 212 16.48 4.39 21.30
C GLN A 212 17.73 4.75 20.50
N GLY A 213 18.37 5.86 20.89
CA GLY A 213 19.62 6.34 20.32
C GLY A 213 19.44 7.26 19.10
N GLU A 214 20.55 7.72 18.52
CA GLU A 214 20.54 8.62 17.36
C GLU A 214 20.07 7.92 16.08
N ILE A 215 20.35 6.62 15.94
CA ILE A 215 19.90 5.79 14.82
C ILE A 215 19.07 4.64 15.40
N PRO A 216 17.78 4.87 15.67
CA PRO A 216 16.91 3.84 16.22
C PRO A 216 16.65 2.75 15.18
N ALA A 217 16.58 1.50 15.64
CA ALA A 217 16.31 0.35 14.78
C ALA A 217 14.85 0.30 14.34
N VAL A 218 13.92 0.71 15.20
CA VAL A 218 12.50 0.86 14.87
C VAL A 218 12.17 2.34 14.83
N ILE A 219 11.90 2.89 13.66
CA ILE A 219 11.66 4.34 13.48
C ILE A 219 10.17 4.71 13.57
N SER A 220 9.27 3.79 13.23
CA SER A 220 7.82 3.96 13.44
C SER A 220 7.12 2.62 13.57
N ALA A 221 5.92 2.63 14.15
CA ALA A 221 5.02 1.48 14.19
C ALA A 221 3.60 1.87 13.70
N ALA A 222 3.03 1.07 12.80
CA ALA A 222 1.62 1.12 12.43
C ALA A 222 0.84 0.02 13.14
N VAL A 223 -0.30 0.36 13.73
CA VAL A 223 -1.25 -0.57 14.33
C VAL A 223 -2.48 -0.61 13.44
N VAL A 224 -2.74 -1.75 12.81
CA VAL A 224 -3.81 -1.92 11.82
C VAL A 224 -4.79 -3.01 12.26
N PRO A 225 -6.09 -2.88 12.01
CA PRO A 225 -7.04 -3.94 12.32
C PRO A 225 -6.88 -5.11 11.34
N VAL A 226 -7.21 -6.33 11.76
CA VAL A 226 -7.24 -7.48 10.84
C VAL A 226 -8.39 -7.33 9.84
N GLY A 227 -8.06 -7.40 8.54
CA GLY A 227 -9.03 -7.48 7.45
C GLY A 227 -9.41 -8.94 7.16
N LEU A 228 -10.69 -9.26 7.27
CA LEU A 228 -11.22 -10.61 6.99
C LEU A 228 -12.19 -10.57 5.81
N THR A 229 -12.10 -11.58 4.94
CA THR A 229 -13.07 -11.81 3.87
C THR A 229 -13.87 -13.09 4.13
N LYS A 230 -14.97 -13.27 3.40
CA LYS A 230 -15.77 -14.51 3.42
C LYS A 230 -15.09 -15.70 2.75
N PHE A 231 -14.00 -15.47 1.99
CA PHE A 231 -13.24 -16.50 1.29
C PHE A 231 -12.08 -17.06 2.12
N ARG A 232 -11.88 -16.56 3.34
CA ARG A 232 -10.84 -17.06 4.25
C ARG A 232 -11.01 -18.55 4.57
N PRO A 233 -9.93 -19.25 4.97
CA PRO A 233 -10.01 -20.65 5.38
C PRO A 233 -11.09 -20.89 6.44
N GLN A 234 -11.91 -21.93 6.28
CA GLN A 234 -13.00 -22.23 7.23
C GLN A 234 -12.50 -22.58 8.65
N GLU A 235 -11.25 -23.02 8.77
CA GLU A 235 -10.63 -23.49 10.00
C GLU A 235 -9.62 -22.45 10.56
N ASP A 236 -10.03 -21.19 10.65
CA ASP A 236 -9.26 -20.17 11.37
C ASP A 236 -9.90 -19.73 12.70
N GLU A 237 -9.07 -19.21 13.59
CA GLU A 237 -9.45 -18.73 14.93
C GLU A 237 -9.74 -17.22 14.92
N LEU A 238 -9.78 -16.59 13.74
CA LEU A 238 -9.86 -15.14 13.61
C LEU A 238 -11.30 -14.66 13.70
N ILE A 239 -11.47 -13.53 14.39
CA ILE A 239 -12.76 -12.84 14.47
C ILE A 239 -12.62 -11.40 13.94
N PRO A 240 -13.65 -10.86 13.27
CA PRO A 240 -13.64 -9.48 12.82
C PRO A 240 -13.49 -8.51 14.00
N VAL A 241 -12.88 -7.36 13.74
CA VAL A 241 -12.80 -6.27 14.71
C VAL A 241 -14.18 -5.65 14.89
N SER A 242 -14.75 -5.76 16.10
CA SER A 242 -16.00 -5.08 16.44
C SER A 242 -15.78 -3.61 16.78
N ARG A 243 -16.83 -2.79 16.68
CA ARG A 243 -16.81 -1.40 17.16
C ARG A 243 -16.34 -1.27 18.61
N ALA A 244 -16.76 -2.19 19.49
CA ALA A 244 -16.33 -2.18 20.89
C ALA A 244 -14.83 -2.45 21.04
N LYS A 245 -14.30 -3.42 20.28
CA LYS A 245 -12.87 -3.73 20.26
C LYS A 245 -12.04 -2.60 19.66
N ALA A 246 -12.54 -1.93 18.62
CA ALA A 246 -11.87 -0.77 18.04
C ALA A 246 -11.69 0.35 19.06
N ARG A 247 -12.74 0.70 19.81
CA ARG A 247 -12.67 1.70 20.90
C ARG A 247 -11.70 1.31 22.01
N GLU A 248 -11.67 0.02 22.37
CA GLU A 248 -10.73 -0.52 23.35
C GLU A 248 -9.27 -0.33 22.89
N VAL A 249 -8.96 -0.72 21.66
CA VAL A 249 -7.61 -0.61 21.07
C VAL A 249 -7.20 0.85 20.90
N ILE A 250 -8.09 1.72 20.38
CA ILE A 250 -7.81 3.16 20.24
C ILE A 250 -7.38 3.74 21.59
N LYS A 251 -8.19 3.53 22.63
CA LYS A 251 -7.90 4.03 23.97
C LYS A 251 -6.59 3.48 24.52
N GLN A 252 -6.34 2.19 24.32
CA GLN A 252 -5.12 1.53 24.78
C GLN A 252 -3.88 2.12 24.11
N VAL A 253 -3.88 2.23 22.79
CA VAL A 253 -2.74 2.73 22.02
C VAL A 253 -2.51 4.21 22.27
N GLN A 254 -3.56 5.03 22.37
CA GLN A 254 -3.44 6.45 22.72
C GLN A 254 -2.77 6.67 24.08
N ALA A 255 -3.10 5.84 25.08
CA ALA A 255 -2.43 5.91 26.38
C ALA A 255 -0.93 5.59 26.29
N LEU A 256 -0.52 4.71 25.36
CA LEU A 256 0.90 4.44 25.08
C LEU A 256 1.55 5.58 24.29
N GLN A 257 0.87 6.16 23.31
CA GLN A 257 1.33 7.33 22.57
C GLN A 257 1.67 8.50 23.51
N ASP A 258 0.87 8.73 24.55
CA ASP A 258 1.18 9.75 25.56
C ASP A 258 2.48 9.46 26.31
N LYS A 259 2.73 8.18 26.66
CA LYS A 259 3.99 7.75 27.27
C LYS A 259 5.17 7.93 26.30
N PHE A 260 4.99 7.63 25.01
CA PHE A 260 6.04 7.75 23.99
C PHE A 260 6.37 9.22 23.71
N ARG A 261 5.35 10.07 23.53
CA ARG A 261 5.52 11.53 23.37
C ARG A 261 6.28 12.15 24.54
N ALA A 262 5.98 11.74 25.78
CA ALA A 262 6.70 12.22 26.95
C ALA A 262 8.18 11.81 26.98
N LYS A 263 8.56 10.72 26.29
CA LYS A 263 9.93 10.19 26.27
C LYS A 263 10.77 10.63 25.07
N CYS A 264 10.19 10.67 23.87
CA CYS A 264 10.93 10.99 22.63
C CYS A 264 10.32 12.15 21.82
N GLY A 265 9.20 12.74 22.26
CA GLY A 265 8.54 13.83 21.54
C GLY A 265 7.74 13.40 20.30
N SER A 266 7.71 12.10 19.96
CA SER A 266 6.95 11.54 18.84
C SER A 266 5.85 10.60 19.33
N THR A 267 4.80 10.47 18.52
CA THR A 267 3.71 9.51 18.67
C THR A 267 4.21 8.07 18.56
N PHE A 268 5.25 7.82 17.73
CA PHE A 268 5.94 6.55 17.49
C PHE A 268 5.08 5.38 16.97
N ALA A 269 3.94 5.11 17.60
CA ALA A 269 3.00 4.06 17.24
C ALA A 269 1.66 4.69 16.83
N TRP A 270 1.32 4.62 15.55
CA TRP A 270 0.10 5.19 15.00
C TRP A 270 -0.95 4.14 14.72
N LEU A 271 -2.21 4.50 14.95
CA LEU A 271 -3.36 3.70 14.53
C LEU A 271 -3.67 4.04 13.06
N ALA A 272 -3.93 3.02 12.24
CA ALA A 272 -4.54 3.25 10.93
C ALA A 272 -5.90 3.93 11.08
N ASP A 273 -6.25 4.76 10.10
CA ASP A 273 -7.50 5.54 10.08
C ASP A 273 -8.73 4.63 10.21
N GLU A 274 -8.62 3.40 9.69
CA GLU A 274 -9.67 2.37 9.77
C GLU A 274 -10.14 2.08 11.20
N TRP A 275 -9.28 2.18 12.22
CA TRP A 275 -9.71 2.01 13.62
C TRP A 275 -10.78 3.01 14.01
N PHE A 276 -10.59 4.28 13.66
CA PHE A 276 -11.53 5.36 13.98
C PHE A 276 -12.84 5.20 13.22
N LEU A 277 -12.77 4.77 11.96
CA LEU A 277 -13.96 4.48 11.15
C LEU A 277 -14.79 3.34 11.75
N ILE A 278 -14.16 2.22 12.14
CA ILE A 278 -14.83 1.09 12.80
C ILE A 278 -15.44 1.52 14.14
N ALA A 279 -14.70 2.30 14.92
CA ALA A 279 -15.16 2.84 16.20
C ALA A 279 -16.32 3.85 16.07
N GLY A 280 -16.47 4.46 14.89
CA GLY A 280 -17.36 5.59 14.65
C GLY A 280 -16.89 6.84 15.39
N GLU A 281 -15.58 7.08 15.41
CA GLU A 281 -14.93 8.22 16.03
C GLU A 281 -14.31 9.13 14.97
N ASP A 282 -14.14 10.41 15.29
CA ASP A 282 -13.48 11.35 14.41
C ASP A 282 -12.00 11.00 14.24
N LEU A 283 -11.48 11.23 13.03
CA LEU A 283 -10.04 11.09 12.76
C LEU A 283 -9.23 12.08 13.61
N PRO A 284 -8.05 11.69 14.11
CA PRO A 284 -7.10 12.61 14.74
C PRO A 284 -6.80 13.86 13.89
N PRO A 285 -6.40 14.98 14.51
CA PRO A 285 -5.95 16.16 13.77
C PRO A 285 -4.68 15.86 12.97
N GLU A 286 -4.38 16.66 11.95
CA GLU A 286 -3.17 16.48 11.11
C GLU A 286 -1.87 16.36 11.93
N SER A 287 -1.71 17.19 12.97
CA SER A 287 -0.53 17.18 13.83
C SER A 287 -0.27 15.83 14.53
N HIS A 288 -1.28 14.95 14.62
CA HIS A 288 -1.13 13.61 15.15
C HIS A 288 -0.22 12.73 14.27
N TYR A 289 -0.26 12.92 12.96
CA TYR A 289 0.38 12.04 11.98
C TYR A 289 1.83 12.43 11.68
N GLU A 290 2.31 13.56 12.20
CA GLU A 290 3.67 14.07 12.00
C GLU A 290 3.98 14.14 10.49
N ASP A 291 5.08 13.53 10.03
CA ASP A 291 5.46 13.50 8.61
C ASP A 291 4.86 12.28 7.86
N TYR A 292 3.77 11.70 8.38
CA TYR A 292 3.08 10.53 7.81
C TYR A 292 3.97 9.30 7.54
N PRO A 293 4.79 8.85 8.52
CA PRO A 293 5.79 7.78 8.30
C PRO A 293 5.20 6.40 7.99
N GLN A 294 3.87 6.27 8.03
CA GLN A 294 3.14 5.01 7.89
C GLN A 294 1.94 5.12 6.94
N ILE A 295 1.92 6.12 6.05
CA ILE A 295 0.77 6.34 5.15
C ILE A 295 0.42 5.12 4.29
N GLY A 296 1.42 4.36 3.85
CA GLY A 296 1.23 3.10 3.10
C GLY A 296 0.47 2.01 3.89
N ASN A 297 0.31 2.18 5.21
CA ASN A 297 -0.48 1.29 6.09
C ASN A 297 -1.87 1.85 6.42
N GLY A 298 -2.31 2.87 5.70
CA GLY A 298 -3.57 3.54 5.98
C GLY A 298 -3.53 4.42 7.24
N VAL A 299 -2.33 4.82 7.70
CA VAL A 299 -2.18 5.79 8.79
C VAL A 299 -2.21 7.20 8.21
N GLY A 300 -3.31 7.93 8.43
CA GLY A 300 -3.46 9.32 8.02
C GLY A 300 -3.81 9.54 6.57
N SER A 301 -3.98 8.48 5.76
CA SER A 301 -4.31 8.60 4.35
C SER A 301 -5.65 9.32 4.12
N ILE A 302 -6.63 9.11 4.98
CA ILE A 302 -7.92 9.80 4.89
C ILE A 302 -7.78 11.23 5.37
N ARG A 303 -7.05 11.46 6.47
CA ARG A 303 -6.77 12.82 6.94
C ARG A 303 -6.09 13.66 5.86
N GLN A 304 -5.09 13.11 5.18
CA GLN A 304 -4.40 13.77 4.09
C GLN A 304 -5.34 14.03 2.90
N PHE A 305 -6.14 13.04 2.49
CA PHE A 305 -7.14 13.20 1.43
C PHE A 305 -8.12 14.34 1.73
N LEU A 306 -8.65 14.42 2.95
CA LEU A 306 -9.58 15.48 3.36
C LEU A 306 -8.93 16.87 3.25
N LYS A 307 -7.67 17.00 3.66
CA LYS A 307 -6.91 18.25 3.57
C LYS A 307 -6.68 18.65 2.11
N GLU A 308 -6.14 17.73 1.32
CA GLU A 308 -5.89 17.96 -0.12
C GLU A 308 -7.19 18.33 -0.84
N PHE A 309 -8.31 17.71 -0.47
CA PHE A 309 -9.61 18.03 -1.03
C PHE A 309 -10.00 19.45 -0.74
N THR A 310 -9.93 19.88 0.53
CA THR A 310 -10.28 21.25 0.92
C THR A 310 -9.39 22.27 0.20
N THR A 311 -8.08 22.04 0.16
CA THR A 311 -7.14 22.95 -0.53
C THR A 311 -7.48 23.08 -2.01
N ILE A 312 -7.63 21.96 -2.73
CA ILE A 312 -7.92 22.01 -4.17
C ILE A 312 -9.32 22.58 -4.43
N ALA A 313 -10.31 22.22 -3.60
CA ALA A 313 -11.67 22.75 -3.72
C ALA A 313 -11.70 24.28 -3.60
N ASP A 314 -10.95 24.85 -2.66
CA ASP A 314 -10.89 26.29 -2.46
C ASP A 314 -10.13 27.02 -3.57
N GLU A 315 -9.17 26.35 -4.22
CA GLU A 315 -8.44 26.89 -5.38
C GLU A 315 -9.24 26.82 -6.69
N THR A 316 -10.08 25.79 -6.87
CA THR A 316 -10.60 25.42 -8.19
C THR A 316 -12.12 25.51 -8.33
N LEU A 317 -12.90 25.33 -7.25
CA LEU A 317 -14.36 25.32 -7.38
C LEU A 317 -14.89 26.73 -7.66
N PRO A 318 -15.63 26.93 -8.75
CA PRO A 318 -16.30 28.20 -9.01
C PRO A 318 -17.49 28.38 -8.06
N PRO A 319 -17.99 29.63 -7.88
CA PRO A 319 -19.24 29.84 -7.15
C PRO A 319 -20.46 29.26 -7.87
N LYS A 320 -20.37 29.04 -9.19
CA LYS A 320 -21.45 28.57 -10.06
C LYS A 320 -20.90 27.85 -11.30
N ILE A 321 -21.56 26.77 -11.71
CA ILE A 321 -21.32 26.13 -13.01
C ILE A 321 -22.38 26.52 -14.07
N SER A 322 -22.00 26.44 -15.35
CA SER A 322 -22.79 27.00 -16.45
C SER A 322 -24.12 26.27 -16.70
N GLN A 323 -24.12 24.94 -16.61
CA GLN A 323 -25.28 24.06 -16.77
C GLN A 323 -25.55 23.34 -15.46
N PRO A 324 -26.83 23.11 -15.07
CA PRO A 324 -27.16 22.24 -13.96
C PRO A 324 -26.62 20.82 -14.18
N GLU A 325 -25.80 20.34 -13.25
CA GLU A 325 -25.22 18.99 -13.29
C GLU A 325 -25.52 18.25 -11.98
N GLU A 326 -25.87 16.97 -12.11
CA GLU A 326 -26.18 16.10 -10.98
C GLU A 326 -25.34 14.82 -11.04
N TYR A 327 -24.61 14.55 -9.95
CA TYR A 327 -23.70 13.41 -9.84
C TYR A 327 -24.05 12.52 -8.64
N THR A 328 -23.77 11.22 -8.78
CA THR A 328 -23.72 10.29 -7.65
C THR A 328 -22.28 9.88 -7.40
N TRP A 329 -21.72 10.24 -6.25
CA TRP A 329 -20.38 9.84 -5.85
C TRP A 329 -20.42 8.54 -5.05
N ILE A 330 -19.81 7.48 -5.58
CA ILE A 330 -19.78 6.17 -4.95
C ILE A 330 -18.54 6.01 -4.09
N VAL A 331 -18.72 5.58 -2.85
CA VAL A 331 -17.64 5.30 -1.91
C VAL A 331 -17.90 4.04 -1.10
N GLY A 332 -16.85 3.51 -0.46
CA GLY A 332 -17.01 2.51 0.59
C GLY A 332 -17.67 3.12 1.83
N ASN A 333 -18.52 2.38 2.52
CA ASN A 333 -19.23 2.86 3.70
C ASN A 333 -18.33 3.18 4.89
N ALA A 334 -17.07 2.74 4.88
CA ALA A 334 -16.09 3.12 5.90
C ALA A 334 -15.90 4.65 5.99
N VAL A 335 -15.97 5.36 4.86
CA VAL A 335 -15.69 6.82 4.81
C VAL A 335 -16.94 7.68 4.76
N GLU A 336 -18.14 7.09 4.85
CA GLU A 336 -19.42 7.78 4.66
C GLU A 336 -19.52 9.07 5.49
N ASN A 337 -19.26 8.97 6.80
CA ASN A 337 -19.34 10.12 7.71
C ASN A 337 -18.22 11.14 7.46
N ALA A 338 -16.99 10.66 7.20
CA ALA A 338 -15.83 11.52 6.97
C ALA A 338 -15.97 12.36 5.69
N PHE A 339 -16.72 11.88 4.70
CA PHE A 339 -16.87 12.53 3.40
C PHE A 339 -18.10 13.46 3.31
N GLN A 340 -19.02 13.44 4.28
CA GLN A 340 -20.16 14.36 4.31
C GLN A 340 -19.77 15.84 4.20
N PRO A 341 -18.73 16.35 4.90
CA PRO A 341 -18.30 17.73 4.75
C PRO A 341 -17.81 18.06 3.34
N LEU A 342 -17.21 17.10 2.63
CA LEU A 342 -16.74 17.29 1.26
C LEU A 342 -17.92 17.47 0.30
N VAL A 343 -18.93 16.62 0.43
CA VAL A 343 -20.16 16.68 -0.36
C VAL A 343 -20.91 17.99 -0.09
N ALA A 344 -20.97 18.42 1.17
CA ALA A 344 -21.54 19.71 1.53
C ALA A 344 -20.78 20.87 0.87
N ARG A 345 -19.44 20.80 0.79
CA ARG A 345 -18.61 21.80 0.12
C ARG A 345 -18.87 21.85 -1.40
N LEU A 346 -19.01 20.70 -2.06
CA LEU A 346 -19.37 20.62 -3.48
C LEU A 346 -20.75 21.25 -3.74
N ASN A 347 -21.74 20.93 -2.90
CA ASN A 347 -23.11 21.43 -3.03
C ASN A 347 -23.29 22.92 -2.66
N GLN A 348 -22.22 23.63 -2.31
CA GLN A 348 -22.23 25.10 -2.21
C GLN A 348 -22.12 25.78 -3.59
N VAL A 349 -21.68 25.05 -4.62
CA VAL A 349 -21.56 25.56 -5.98
C VAL A 349 -22.95 25.62 -6.61
N GLU A 350 -23.38 26.80 -7.05
CA GLU A 350 -24.68 26.95 -7.72
C GLU A 350 -24.69 26.12 -9.01
N ASN A 351 -25.83 25.47 -9.29
CA ASN A 351 -26.04 24.52 -10.39
C ASN A 351 -25.35 23.15 -10.25
N LEU A 352 -24.65 22.85 -9.15
CA LEU A 352 -24.06 21.53 -8.89
C LEU A 352 -24.85 20.79 -7.80
N SER A 353 -25.15 19.51 -8.05
CA SER A 353 -25.74 18.61 -7.05
C SER A 353 -24.96 17.29 -7.01
N VAL A 354 -24.40 16.94 -5.88
CA VAL A 354 -23.66 15.69 -5.65
C VAL A 354 -24.32 14.93 -4.50
N ASN A 355 -24.77 13.71 -4.78
CA ASN A 355 -25.24 12.76 -3.79
C ASN A 355 -24.16 11.74 -3.48
N LEU A 356 -23.91 11.44 -2.20
CA LEU A 356 -22.97 10.41 -1.78
C LEU A 356 -23.70 9.09 -1.55
N VAL A 357 -23.26 8.02 -2.23
CA VAL A 357 -23.76 6.67 -2.00
C VAL A 357 -22.63 5.82 -1.44
N ALA A 358 -22.75 5.49 -0.16
CA ALA A 358 -21.79 4.68 0.55
C ALA A 358 -22.26 3.22 0.63
N LEU A 359 -21.40 2.27 0.26
CA LEU A 359 -21.73 0.85 0.17
C LEU A 359 -20.72 -0.01 0.94
N ASN A 360 -21.20 -1.10 1.53
CA ASN A 360 -20.34 -2.20 1.98
C ASN A 360 -20.21 -3.25 0.87
N SER A 361 -19.23 -4.15 0.97
CA SER A 361 -19.08 -5.26 0.03
C SER A 361 -19.69 -6.57 0.56
N ASP A 362 -20.77 -7.01 -0.08
CA ASP A 362 -21.34 -8.35 0.15
C ASP A 362 -20.50 -9.41 -0.59
N TYR A 363 -19.81 -9.00 -1.66
CA TYR A 363 -18.83 -9.84 -2.34
C TYR A 363 -17.74 -10.31 -1.39
N TRP A 364 -17.16 -9.41 -0.57
CA TRP A 364 -16.18 -9.81 0.45
C TRP A 364 -16.80 -10.27 1.77
N GLY A 365 -18.11 -10.06 1.97
CA GLY A 365 -18.81 -10.39 3.22
C GLY A 365 -18.44 -9.46 4.37
N GLN A 366 -18.23 -8.18 4.07
CA GLN A 366 -17.79 -7.17 5.02
C GLN A 366 -18.92 -6.20 5.36
N GLU A 367 -19.08 -5.88 6.65
CA GLU A 367 -20.03 -4.87 7.11
C GLU A 367 -19.50 -3.44 6.91
N ILE A 368 -18.18 -3.25 7.05
CA ILE A 368 -17.47 -2.00 6.82
C ILE A 368 -16.45 -2.26 5.72
N THR A 369 -16.47 -1.43 4.68
CA THR A 369 -15.64 -1.62 3.49
C THR A 369 -15.04 -0.30 3.04
N VAL A 370 -13.73 -0.30 2.81
CA VAL A 370 -13.01 0.81 2.19
C VAL A 370 -13.34 0.88 0.69
N THR A 371 -13.29 2.09 0.13
CA THR A 371 -13.67 2.37 -1.27
C THR A 371 -13.04 1.40 -2.27
N GLY A 372 -11.74 1.12 -2.17
CA GLY A 372 -11.05 0.25 -3.14
C GLY A 372 -11.42 -1.24 -3.13
N LEU A 373 -12.22 -1.69 -2.15
CA LEU A 373 -12.70 -3.08 -2.07
C LEU A 373 -14.13 -3.26 -2.59
N ILE A 374 -14.82 -2.19 -2.99
CA ILE A 374 -16.15 -2.29 -3.58
C ILE A 374 -16.04 -2.90 -4.99
N THR A 375 -16.79 -3.97 -5.25
CA THR A 375 -16.73 -4.68 -6.52
C THR A 375 -17.88 -4.32 -7.45
N GLY A 376 -17.79 -4.70 -8.74
CA GLY A 376 -18.86 -4.41 -9.69
C GLY A 376 -20.16 -5.12 -9.35
N GLN A 377 -20.11 -6.34 -8.80
CA GLN A 377 -21.27 -7.05 -8.29
C GLN A 377 -21.96 -6.31 -7.13
N ASP A 378 -21.20 -5.71 -6.22
CA ASP A 378 -21.78 -4.90 -5.14
C ASP A 378 -22.56 -3.71 -5.70
N LEU A 379 -22.00 -3.04 -6.71
CA LEU A 379 -22.67 -1.91 -7.38
C LEU A 379 -23.95 -2.35 -8.10
N LEU A 380 -23.86 -3.41 -8.92
CA LEU A 380 -25.00 -3.95 -9.66
C LEU A 380 -26.15 -4.41 -8.75
N ALA A 381 -25.82 -4.96 -7.58
CA ALA A 381 -26.82 -5.44 -6.62
C ALA A 381 -27.49 -4.31 -5.82
N LYS A 382 -26.72 -3.27 -5.43
CA LYS A 382 -27.16 -2.27 -4.45
C LYS A 382 -27.61 -0.96 -5.06
N LEU A 383 -26.98 -0.52 -6.16
CA LEU A 383 -27.31 0.77 -6.79
C LEU A 383 -28.75 0.85 -7.32
N PRO A 384 -29.39 -0.20 -7.89
CA PRO A 384 -30.79 -0.14 -8.32
C PRO A 384 -31.79 0.23 -7.21
N GLN A 385 -31.39 0.10 -5.93
CA GLN A 385 -32.22 0.41 -4.77
C GLN A 385 -31.95 1.82 -4.20
N LYS A 386 -31.12 2.62 -4.88
CA LYS A 386 -30.69 3.96 -4.44
C LYS A 386 -31.23 5.05 -5.36
N ASP A 387 -31.21 6.29 -4.87
CA ASP A 387 -31.47 7.48 -5.69
C ASP A 387 -30.23 7.78 -6.53
N LEU A 388 -30.18 7.20 -7.74
CA LEU A 388 -29.09 7.38 -8.68
C LEU A 388 -29.35 8.56 -9.61
N ARG A 389 -28.31 9.38 -9.79
CA ARG A 389 -28.21 10.33 -10.90
C ARG A 389 -27.67 9.61 -12.13
N LYS A 390 -27.93 10.19 -13.31
CA LYS A 390 -27.46 9.62 -14.58
C LYS A 390 -25.94 9.56 -14.70
N LYS A 391 -25.22 10.44 -13.99
CA LYS A 391 -23.76 10.47 -13.97
C LYS A 391 -23.23 9.97 -12.62
N ILE A 392 -22.37 8.96 -12.67
CA ILE A 392 -21.73 8.37 -11.50
C ILE A 392 -20.26 8.79 -11.46
N LEU A 393 -19.82 9.38 -10.35
CA LEU A 393 -18.41 9.61 -10.06
C LEU A 393 -17.84 8.36 -9.40
N LEU A 394 -16.99 7.64 -10.13
CA LEU A 394 -16.39 6.38 -9.71
C LEU A 394 -14.89 6.58 -9.41
N PRO A 395 -14.47 6.47 -8.14
CA PRO A 395 -13.05 6.50 -7.79
C PRO A 395 -12.26 5.39 -8.51
N SER A 396 -11.17 5.76 -9.18
CA SER A 396 -10.30 4.81 -9.91
C SER A 396 -9.74 3.71 -9.01
N VAL A 397 -9.62 3.95 -7.70
CA VAL A 397 -9.18 2.97 -6.69
C VAL A 397 -10.09 1.73 -6.60
N MET A 398 -11.33 1.78 -7.11
CA MET A 398 -12.22 0.62 -7.21
C MET A 398 -11.86 -0.33 -8.36
N LEU A 399 -11.00 0.12 -9.27
CA LEU A 399 -10.65 -0.58 -10.50
C LEU A 399 -9.25 -1.19 -10.39
N LYS A 400 -9.03 -2.25 -11.16
CA LYS A 400 -7.69 -2.81 -11.36
C LYS A 400 -6.82 -1.78 -12.08
N HIS A 401 -5.53 -1.74 -11.72
CA HIS A 401 -4.58 -0.81 -12.31
C HIS A 401 -4.56 -0.96 -13.85
N ASP A 402 -4.71 0.16 -14.56
CA ASP A 402 -4.76 0.25 -16.02
C ASP A 402 -5.85 -0.57 -16.73
N GLU A 403 -6.83 -1.09 -15.99
CA GLU A 403 -7.96 -1.84 -16.55
C GLU A 403 -9.29 -1.16 -16.16
N ALA A 404 -10.24 -1.05 -17.11
CA ALA A 404 -11.61 -0.59 -16.84
C ALA A 404 -12.47 -1.70 -16.18
N LYS A 405 -11.91 -2.39 -15.18
CA LYS A 405 -12.48 -3.57 -14.54
C LYS A 405 -12.37 -3.51 -13.02
N PHE A 406 -13.40 -3.97 -12.34
CA PHE A 406 -13.40 -4.15 -10.89
C PHE A 406 -12.60 -5.40 -10.46
N LEU A 407 -12.38 -5.57 -9.15
CA LEU A 407 -11.66 -6.73 -8.60
C LEU A 407 -12.31 -8.09 -8.94
N ASP A 408 -13.63 -8.09 -9.15
CA ASP A 408 -14.45 -9.24 -9.53
C ASP A 408 -14.62 -9.41 -11.06
N ASP A 409 -13.81 -8.71 -11.86
CA ASP A 409 -13.75 -8.78 -13.33
C ASP A 409 -14.95 -8.19 -14.09
N VAL A 410 -15.96 -7.67 -13.37
CA VAL A 410 -17.04 -6.86 -13.97
C VAL A 410 -16.42 -5.64 -14.63
N THR A 411 -16.89 -5.26 -15.83
CA THR A 411 -16.39 -4.09 -16.55
C THR A 411 -17.25 -2.85 -16.30
N ILE A 412 -16.70 -1.67 -16.58
CA ILE A 412 -17.47 -0.42 -16.52
C ILE A 412 -18.61 -0.45 -17.54
N GLU A 413 -18.38 -0.96 -18.75
CA GLU A 413 -19.39 -1.03 -19.80
C GLU A 413 -20.58 -1.93 -19.40
N GLU A 414 -20.31 -3.02 -18.67
CA GLU A 414 -21.35 -3.88 -18.10
C GLU A 414 -22.17 -3.14 -17.04
N LEU A 415 -21.52 -2.34 -16.19
CA LEU A 415 -22.16 -1.53 -15.17
C LEU A 415 -23.05 -0.44 -15.79
N GLU A 416 -22.52 0.35 -16.72
CA GLU A 416 -23.22 1.41 -17.43
C GLU A 416 -24.48 0.88 -18.13
N LYS A 417 -24.33 -0.22 -18.86
CA LYS A 417 -25.45 -0.85 -19.59
C LYS A 417 -26.53 -1.39 -18.66
N SER A 418 -26.13 -1.98 -17.53
CA SER A 418 -27.08 -2.61 -16.61
C SER A 418 -27.86 -1.59 -15.77
N LEU A 419 -27.24 -0.45 -15.46
CA LEU A 419 -27.84 0.59 -14.61
C LEU A 419 -28.41 1.78 -15.41
N ASP A 420 -28.19 1.85 -16.72
CA ASP A 420 -28.57 2.99 -17.58
C ASP A 420 -27.98 4.31 -17.06
N VAL A 421 -26.67 4.29 -16.77
CA VAL A 421 -25.89 5.41 -16.22
C VAL A 421 -24.61 5.63 -17.02
N GLU A 422 -24.09 6.85 -16.97
CA GLU A 422 -22.75 7.23 -17.43
C GLU A 422 -21.78 7.15 -16.25
N VAL A 423 -20.69 6.39 -16.39
CA VAL A 423 -19.67 6.25 -15.35
C VAL A 423 -18.47 7.13 -15.69
N ILE A 424 -18.26 8.14 -14.86
CA ILE A 424 -17.12 9.05 -14.94
C ILE A 424 -16.09 8.59 -13.93
N ARG A 425 -14.97 8.08 -14.44
CA ARG A 425 -13.82 7.71 -13.62
C ARG A 425 -13.16 8.98 -13.08
N VAL A 426 -12.78 8.96 -11.80
CA VAL A 426 -12.02 10.05 -11.18
C VAL A 426 -10.74 9.49 -10.55
N ASN A 427 -9.59 9.89 -11.10
CA ASN A 427 -8.27 9.50 -10.64
C ASN A 427 -7.69 10.55 -9.69
N GLY A 428 -8.31 10.65 -8.52
CA GLY A 428 -7.93 11.59 -7.46
C GLY A 428 -8.70 12.90 -7.50
N ILE A 429 -8.27 13.83 -6.66
CA ILE A 429 -9.05 15.02 -6.30
C ILE A 429 -9.08 16.04 -7.44
N ARG A 430 -7.96 16.26 -8.15
CA ARG A 430 -7.92 17.25 -9.24
C ARG A 430 -8.88 16.90 -10.37
N GLU A 431 -8.84 15.67 -10.85
CA GLU A 431 -9.77 15.20 -11.88
C GLU A 431 -11.22 15.24 -11.39
N LEU A 432 -11.47 14.87 -10.12
CA LEU A 432 -12.80 15.04 -9.51
C LEU A 432 -13.26 16.51 -9.59
N MET A 433 -12.39 17.48 -9.27
CA MET A 433 -12.72 18.90 -9.33
C MET A 433 -12.94 19.41 -10.75
N GLU A 434 -12.14 18.96 -11.71
CA GLU A 434 -12.29 19.28 -13.14
C GLU A 434 -13.66 18.80 -13.64
N VAL A 435 -14.02 17.54 -13.37
CA VAL A 435 -15.30 16.95 -13.77
C VAL A 435 -16.49 17.71 -13.19
N VAL A 436 -16.47 18.06 -11.90
CA VAL A 436 -17.62 18.72 -11.27
C VAL A 436 -17.69 20.23 -11.57
N SER A 437 -16.60 20.85 -12.01
CA SER A 437 -16.56 22.28 -12.35
C SER A 437 -16.98 22.58 -13.79
N GLY A 438 -16.95 21.58 -14.68
CA GLY A 438 -17.38 21.69 -16.08
C GLY A 438 -16.26 22.07 -17.03
#